data_AF-A0A497B3D4-F1
#
_entry.id   AF-A0A497B3D4-F1
#
_cell.length_a   1.000
_cell.length_b   1.000
_cell.length_c   1.000
_cell.angle_alpha   90.00
_cell.angle_beta   90.00
_cell.angle_gamma   90.00
#
_symmetry.space_group_name_H-M   'P 1'
#
loop_
_entity.id
_entity.type
_entity.pdbx_description
1 polymer ?
#
loop_
_entity_poly.entity_id
_entity_poly.type
_entity_poly.pdbx_seq_one_letter_code
_entity_poly.pdbx_strand_id
1 'polypeptide(L)'
;MSPIGLLAGALALRLGRRPSELLGLEGNGLSDLLLDAAIIKAVDELTEAETEDEERKMLSLSEEIERKRRKMMLRWYYGGRS
;
A
#
# COMPACT_ATOMS: atom_id res chain seq x y z
N MET A 1 -8.02 -14.46 9.16
CA MET A 1 -7.15 -13.90 10.22
C MET A 1 -7.88 -12.75 10.89
N SER A 2 -7.74 -12.56 12.20
CA SER A 2 -8.34 -11.37 12.85
C SER A 2 -7.56 -10.11 12.42
N PRO A 3 -8.21 -8.94 12.30
CA PRO A 3 -7.56 -7.69 11.94
C PRO A 3 -6.41 -7.29 12.89
N ILE A 4 -6.55 -7.69 14.15
CA ILE A 4 -5.58 -7.40 15.21
C ILE A 4 -4.26 -8.16 14.98
N GLY A 5 -4.33 -9.40 14.49
CA GLY A 5 -3.13 -10.19 14.18
C GLY A 5 -2.31 -9.61 13.04
N LEU A 6 -2.97 -9.03 12.04
CA LEU A 6 -2.30 -8.37 10.90
C LEU A 6 -1.63 -7.05 11.33
N LEU A 7 -2.32 -6.24 12.14
CA LEU A 7 -1.75 -5.00 12.68
C LEU A 7 -0.54 -5.28 13.59
N ALA A 8 -0.63 -6.29 14.45
CA ALA A 8 0.49 -6.72 15.28
C ALA A 8 1.65 -7.24 14.44
N GLY A 9 1.36 -7.97 13.36
CA GLY A 9 2.34 -8.42 12.37
C GLY A 9 3.08 -7.28 11.68
N ALA A 10 2.35 -6.30 11.15
CA ALA A 10 2.92 -5.12 10.51
C ALA A 10 3.75 -4.28 11.49
N LEU A 11 3.30 -4.14 12.74
CA LEU A 11 4.06 -3.50 13.81
C LEU A 11 5.35 -4.26 14.13
N ALA A 12 5.28 -5.60 14.19
CA ALA A 12 6.43 -6.46 14.46
C ALA A 12 7.52 -6.33 13.39
N LEU A 13 7.12 -6.35 12.13
CA LEU A 13 8.01 -6.13 11.00
C LEU A 13 8.71 -4.77 11.07
N ARG A 14 7.98 -3.71 11.41
CA ARG A 14 8.57 -2.37 11.63
C ARG A 14 9.56 -2.31 12.79
N LEU A 15 9.35 -3.12 13.82
CA LEU A 15 10.21 -3.17 15.01
C LEU A 15 11.37 -4.18 14.88
N GLY A 16 11.49 -4.88 13.75
CA GLY A 16 12.49 -5.93 13.53
C GLY A 16 12.31 -7.14 14.45
N ARG A 17 11.08 -7.37 14.94
CA ARG A 17 10.71 -8.46 15.86
C ARG A 17 9.86 -9.49 15.13
N ARG A 18 9.80 -10.72 15.65
CA ARG A 18 8.90 -11.74 15.11
C ARG A 18 7.43 -11.43 15.50
N PRO A 19 6.46 -11.59 14.59
CA PRO A 19 5.04 -11.41 14.91
C PRO A 19 4.56 -12.26 16.10
N SER A 20 4.98 -13.53 16.15
CA SER A 20 4.70 -14.48 17.24
C SER A 20 5.20 -14.01 18.60
N GLU A 21 6.42 -13.46 18.65
CA GLU A 21 7.02 -12.87 19.86
C GLU A 21 6.21 -11.67 20.37
N LEU A 22 5.72 -10.82 19.46
CA LEU A 22 4.93 -9.64 19.81
C LEU A 22 3.50 -9.97 20.21
N LEU A 23 2.94 -11.04 19.65
CA LEU A 23 1.63 -11.56 20.02
C LEU A 23 1.65 -12.38 21.32
N GLY A 24 2.83 -12.64 21.89
CA GLY A 24 2.98 -13.42 23.12
C GLY A 24 2.45 -14.84 22.97
N LEU A 25 2.56 -15.42 21.77
CA LEU A 25 2.06 -16.77 21.51
C LEU A 25 3.10 -17.79 21.99
N GLU A 26 2.75 -18.56 23.01
CA GLU A 26 3.54 -19.70 23.46
C GLU A 26 3.19 -20.91 22.59
N GLY A 27 3.92 -21.08 21.49
CA GLY A 27 3.77 -22.20 20.57
C GLY A 27 5.02 -23.08 20.49
N ASN A 28 4.95 -24.07 19.60
CA ASN A 28 6.09 -24.90 19.26
C ASN A 28 6.91 -24.17 18.19
N GLY A 29 8.24 -24.25 18.18
CA GLY A 29 9.05 -23.40 17.29
C GLY A 29 8.72 -23.50 15.78
N LEU A 30 8.16 -24.64 15.35
CA LEU A 30 7.64 -24.85 13.99
C LEU A 30 6.30 -24.16 13.72
N SER A 31 5.37 -24.17 14.68
CA SER A 31 4.09 -23.47 14.52
C SER A 31 4.29 -21.97 14.47
N ASP A 32 5.24 -21.45 15.25
CA ASP A 32 5.53 -20.02 15.34
C ASP A 32 6.13 -19.51 14.04
N LEU A 33 7.06 -20.28 13.44
CA LEU A 33 7.61 -20.00 12.12
C LEU A 33 6.54 -19.97 11.01
N LEU A 34 5.61 -20.93 11.02
CA LEU A 34 4.54 -20.98 10.02
C LEU A 34 3.54 -19.83 10.20
N LEU A 35 3.23 -19.47 11.45
CA LEU A 35 2.38 -18.34 11.77
C LEU A 35 3.03 -17.03 11.34
N ASP A 36 4.32 -16.85 11.66
CA ASP A 36 5.09 -15.67 11.26
C ASP A 36 5.13 -15.54 9.74
N ALA A 37 5.41 -16.63 9.01
CA ALA A 37 5.43 -16.62 7.54
C ALA A 37 4.06 -16.26 6.95
N ALA A 38 2.96 -16.77 7.52
CA ALA A 38 1.61 -16.45 7.08
C ALA A 38 1.26 -14.98 7.34
N ILE A 39 1.67 -14.43 8.49
CA ILE A 39 1.46 -13.02 8.85
C ILE A 39 2.26 -12.11 7.90
N ILE A 40 3.53 -12.42 7.67
CA ILE A 40 4.40 -11.64 6.79
C ILE A 40 3.83 -11.60 5.39
N LYS A 41 3.50 -12.77 4.83
CA LYS A 41 2.90 -12.87 3.49
C LYS A 41 1.60 -12.08 3.37
N ALA A 42 0.71 -12.16 4.37
CA ALA A 42 -0.55 -11.43 4.34
C ALA A 42 -0.35 -9.90 4.47
N VAL A 43 0.69 -9.45 5.17
CA VAL A 43 1.05 -8.02 5.26
C VAL A 43 1.66 -7.54 3.94
N ASP A 44 2.53 -8.33 3.32
CA ASP A 44 3.13 -8.00 2.02
C ASP A 44 2.04 -7.90 0.93
N GLU A 45 1.11 -8.87 0.86
CA GLU A 45 -0.01 -8.85 -0.09
C GLU A 45 -0.93 -7.62 0.09
N LEU A 46 -1.15 -7.17 1.33
CA LEU A 46 -1.92 -5.94 1.60
C LEU A 46 -1.16 -4.69 1.17
N THR A 47 0.16 -4.67 1.39
CA THR A 47 1.01 -3.53 1.03
C THR A 47 1.10 -3.40 -0.49
N GLU A 48 1.27 -4.51 -1.20
CA GLU A 48 1.28 -4.56 -2.67
C GLU A 48 -0.05 -4.07 -3.25
N ALA A 49 -1.18 -4.53 -2.70
CA ALA A 49 -2.51 -4.07 -3.12
C ALA A 49 -2.74 -2.57 -2.90
N GLU A 50 -2.24 -2.01 -1.79
CA GLU A 50 -2.30 -0.56 -1.54
C GLU A 50 -1.43 0.21 -2.55
N THR A 51 -0.23 -0.28 -2.86
CA THR A 51 0.66 0.38 -3.84
C THR A 51 0.10 0.36 -5.27
N GLU A 52 -0.51 -0.74 -5.71
CA GLU A 52 -1.13 -0.80 -7.04
C GLU A 52 -2.31 0.18 -7.20
N ASP A 53 -3.11 0.34 -6.16
CA ASP A 53 -4.23 1.29 -6.15
C ASP A 53 -3.78 2.75 -6.06
N GLU A 54 -2.68 3.03 -5.37
CA GLU A 54 -2.05 4.35 -5.35
C GLU A 54 -1.42 4.72 -6.70
N GLU A 55 -0.74 3.78 -7.36
CA GLU A 55 -0.17 3.98 -8.70
C GLU A 55 -1.26 4.28 -9.74
N ARG A 56 -2.38 3.54 -9.71
CA ARG A 56 -3.53 3.79 -10.61
C ARG A 56 -4.14 5.17 -10.39
N LYS A 57 -4.24 5.63 -9.14
CA LYS A 57 -4.74 6.98 -8.81
C LYS A 57 -3.79 8.07 -9.28
N MET A 58 -2.47 7.87 -9.13
CA MET A 58 -1.47 8.84 -9.63
C MET A 58 -1.49 8.95 -11.16
N LEU A 59 -1.64 7.84 -11.88
CA LEU A 59 -1.77 7.83 -13.34
C LEU A 59 -3.04 8.56 -13.80
N SER A 60 -4.17 8.34 -13.13
CA SER A 60 -5.41 9.07 -13.43
C SER A 60 -5.29 10.58 -13.21
N LEU A 61 -4.57 11.01 -12.17
CA LEU A 61 -4.38 12.44 -11.86
C LEU A 61 -3.44 13.12 -12.87
N SER A 62 -2.38 12.44 -13.30
CA SER A 62 -1.44 12.99 -14.29
C SER A 62 -2.11 13.18 -15.65
N GLU A 63 -2.93 12.22 -16.08
CA GLU A 63 -3.75 12.33 -17.30
C GLU A 63 -4.73 13.52 -17.24
N GLU A 64 -5.36 13.74 -16.09
CA GLU A 64 -6.31 14.85 -15.91
C GLU A 64 -5.60 16.21 -15.90
N ILE A 65 -4.41 16.30 -15.31
CA ILE A 65 -3.54 17.49 -15.35
C ILE A 65 -3.12 17.82 -16.78
N GLU A 66 -2.68 16.83 -17.56
CA GLU A 66 -2.33 17.03 -18.97
C GLU A 66 -3.52 17.48 -19.81
N ARG A 67 -4.71 16.91 -19.56
CA ARG A 67 -5.94 17.30 -20.24
C ARG A 67 -6.31 18.75 -19.95
N LYS A 68 -6.17 19.20 -18.70
CA LYS A 68 -6.37 20.59 -18.30
C LYS A 68 -5.33 21.53 -18.92
N ARG A 69 -4.05 21.15 -18.94
CA ARG A 69 -2.98 21.90 -19.63
C ARG A 69 -3.26 22.09 -21.12
N ARG A 70 -3.66 21.02 -21.83
CA ARG A 70 -4.02 21.08 -23.26
C ARG A 70 -5.20 22.03 -23.52
N LYS A 71 -6.26 21.96 -22.71
CA LYS A 71 -7.40 22.89 -22.80
C LYS A 71 -6.97 24.34 -22.56
N MET A 72 -6.08 24.59 -21.60
CA MET A 72 -5.62 25.93 -21.29
C MET A 72 -4.77 26.52 -22.43
N MET A 73 -3.84 25.73 -22.99
CA MET A 73 -3.06 26.15 -24.16
C MET A 73 -3.95 26.44 -25.36
N LEU A 74 -4.93 25.59 -25.67
CA LEU A 74 -5.88 25.84 -26.75
C LEU A 74 -6.64 27.15 -26.54
N ARG A 75 -7.10 27.42 -25.31
CA ARG A 75 -7.79 28.68 -24.99
C ARG A 75 -6.89 29.90 -25.15
N TRP A 76 -5.62 29.81 -24.82
CA TRP A 76 -4.64 30.89 -25.04
C TRP A 76 -4.34 31.09 -26.53
N TYR A 77 -4.20 30.00 -27.29
CA TYR A 77 -3.88 30.05 -28.72
C TYR A 77 -5.03 30.62 -29.56
N TYR A 78 -6.28 30.30 -29.20
CA TYR A 78 -7.47 30.75 -29.92
C TYR A 78 -8.15 31.99 -29.32
N GLY A 79 -7.86 32.34 -28.06
CA GLY A 79 -8.48 33.48 -27.36
C GLY A 79 -7.68 34.80 -27.40
N GLY A 80 -6.50 34.81 -28.02
CA GLY A 80 -5.64 36.01 -28.14
C GLY A 80 -5.82 36.82 -29.43
N ARG A 81 -6.81 36.49 -30.27
CA ARG A 81 -7.18 37.24 -31.48
C ARG A 81 -8.61 37.75 -31.37
N SER A 82 -8.83 38.74 -30.50
CA SER A 82 -10.01 39.59 -30.50
C SER A 82 -9.67 40.89 -29.79
#